data_AF-A0A3B8PSC2-F1
#
_entry.id   AF-A0A3B8PSC2-F1
#
_cell.length_a   1.000
_cell.length_b   1.000
_cell.length_c   1.000
_cell.angle_alpha   90.00
_cell.angle_beta   90.00
_cell.angle_gamma   90.00
#
_symmetry.space_group_name_H-M   'P 1'
#
loop_
_entity.id
_entity.type
_entity.pdbx_description
1 polymer ?
#
loop_
_entity_poly.entity_id
_entity_poly.type
_entity_poly.pdbx_seq_one_letter_code
_entity_poly.pdbx_strand_id
1 'polypeptide(L)'
;MDRTRFEKPPRWWGPQLSPLGVRLSGWLRRMIISQGPRISEVEVRGDEHVRRALDAGNGVLITPNHSVHGDPMIVYAAAEKFGSPLYFMGAWQVLGLVNPIRRAFLRMHGCFSVDREGTDRQAMQQALDVLQNRKEPLVIFPEGEVYHCNERVTLFREGPTALAVMAARKADRDVVIVPCGLRYYYVEDPLPSLLELMDDVEEALFWRPTPEQPMSERLYRVAEGMLALKELEFLGEARQGPVPERIAFLTDGVLKRVEERYEISVEGKTIPERIKQGRQRAISAITEVDEADEEYRRCADDLDDCYLCAQLYSYPGDYVAEHPSIDRLAETLDKFEEDILKRATATVRARRRAVVVLGEPITVPKEKKRDAASELTQLIEERVQSLLDSVQLPERSFELVPPRSVEG
;
A
#
# COMPACT_ATOMS: atom_id res chain seq x y z
N MET A 1 6.75 1.62 -8.41
CA MET A 1 7.19 1.35 -7.01
C MET A 1 8.54 2.03 -6.72
N ASP A 2 8.69 2.67 -5.55
CA ASP A 2 9.96 3.30 -5.14
C ASP A 2 11.04 2.22 -4.98
N ARG A 3 12.16 2.35 -5.71
CA ARG A 3 13.38 1.52 -5.57
C ARG A 3 14.10 1.86 -4.25
N THR A 4 13.37 1.86 -3.15
CA THR A 4 13.93 2.16 -1.84
C THR A 4 15.02 1.15 -1.52
N ARG A 5 16.14 1.62 -0.97
CA ARG A 5 17.23 0.75 -0.51
C ARG A 5 16.69 -0.29 0.48
N PHE A 6 16.76 -1.56 0.09
CA PHE A 6 16.49 -2.68 0.98
C PHE A 6 17.73 -2.95 1.82
N GLU A 7 17.91 -2.13 2.85
CA GLU A 7 18.98 -2.26 3.83
C GLU A 7 18.40 -2.22 5.25
N LYS A 8 19.19 -2.69 6.22
CA LYS A 8 18.83 -2.56 7.64
C LYS A 8 18.71 -1.08 8.00
N PRO A 9 17.73 -0.69 8.85
CA PRO A 9 17.58 0.70 9.23
C PRO A 9 18.87 1.19 9.93
N PRO A 10 19.40 2.38 9.57
CA PRO A 10 20.61 2.91 10.21
C PRO A 10 20.37 3.28 11.67
N ARG A 11 19.11 3.57 12.03
CA ARG A 11 18.65 3.80 13.40
C ARG A 11 17.13 3.72 13.47
N TRP A 12 16.62 3.68 14.68
CA TRP A 12 15.19 3.84 14.95
C TRP A 12 14.82 5.32 15.17
N TRP A 13 13.67 5.73 14.65
CA TRP A 13 13.07 7.05 14.85
C TRP A 13 11.74 6.92 15.59
N GLY A 14 11.74 7.27 16.88
CA GLY A 14 10.53 7.28 17.70
C GLY A 14 9.62 8.49 17.46
N PRO A 15 8.35 8.41 17.90
CA PRO A 15 7.39 9.49 17.73
C PRO A 15 7.73 10.67 18.66
N GLN A 16 7.32 11.87 18.25
CA GLN A 16 7.42 13.10 19.05
C GLN A 16 6.08 13.84 19.02
N LEU A 17 5.00 13.08 19.23
CA LEU A 17 3.64 13.57 19.05
C LEU A 17 3.41 14.85 19.89
N SER A 18 3.02 15.92 19.22
CA SER A 18 2.67 17.19 19.86
C SER A 18 1.24 17.57 19.45
N PRO A 19 0.23 17.40 20.33
CA PRO A 19 -1.14 17.77 20.02
C PRO A 19 -1.28 19.25 19.61
N LEU A 20 -0.52 20.13 20.25
CA LEU A 20 -0.48 21.55 19.88
C LEU A 20 0.17 21.75 18.50
N GLY A 21 1.30 21.09 18.22
CA GLY A 21 1.95 21.15 16.92
C GLY A 21 1.07 20.62 15.78
N VAL A 22 0.36 19.52 16.02
CA VAL A 22 -0.67 18.98 15.11
C VAL A 22 -1.77 20.02 14.89
N ARG A 23 -2.30 20.65 15.95
CA ARG A 23 -3.34 21.68 15.79
C ARG A 23 -2.86 22.89 14.98
N LEU A 24 -1.66 23.41 15.27
CA LEU A 24 -1.11 24.60 14.62
C LEU A 24 -0.72 24.37 13.16
N SER A 25 -0.38 23.13 12.78
CA SER A 25 0.03 22.77 11.41
C SER A 25 -1.15 22.43 10.48
N GLY A 26 -2.40 22.63 10.90
CA GLY A 26 -3.58 22.28 10.11
C GLY A 26 -3.65 22.93 8.72
N TRP A 27 -3.30 24.22 8.62
CA TRP A 27 -3.23 24.90 7.31
C TRP A 27 -2.17 24.27 6.39
N LEU A 28 -0.99 23.95 6.92
CA LEU A 28 0.08 23.29 6.15
C LEU A 28 -0.37 21.91 5.66
N ARG A 29 -1.08 21.13 6.50
CA ARG A 29 -1.65 19.85 6.06
C ARG A 29 -2.65 20.02 4.91
N ARG A 30 -3.57 20.98 5.02
CA ARG A 30 -4.54 21.28 3.96
C ARG A 30 -3.84 21.70 2.67
N MET A 31 -2.79 22.50 2.76
CA MET A 31 -1.97 22.84 1.61
C MET A 31 -1.33 21.59 0.99
N ILE A 32 -0.67 20.74 1.78
CA ILE A 32 -0.05 19.50 1.31
C ILE A 32 -1.07 18.61 0.58
N ILE A 33 -2.26 18.44 1.15
CA ILE A 33 -3.37 17.65 0.58
C ILE A 33 -3.90 18.27 -0.73
N SER A 34 -4.05 19.60 -0.78
CA SER A 34 -4.58 20.29 -1.97
C SER A 34 -3.58 20.39 -3.13
N GLN A 35 -2.27 20.43 -2.85
CA GLN A 35 -1.23 20.65 -3.86
C GLN A 35 -0.60 19.33 -4.32
N GLY A 36 -0.30 18.42 -3.40
CA GLY A 36 0.34 17.14 -3.72
C GLY A 36 -0.63 16.15 -4.38
N PRO A 37 -1.53 15.52 -3.63
CA PRO A 37 -2.49 14.57 -4.18
C PRO A 37 -3.68 15.24 -4.91
N ARG A 38 -3.70 16.58 -5.04
CA ARG A 38 -4.78 17.40 -5.63
C ARG A 38 -6.17 17.05 -5.09
N ILE A 39 -6.26 16.80 -3.78
CA ILE A 39 -7.52 16.46 -3.11
C ILE A 39 -8.21 17.76 -2.71
N SER A 40 -9.39 17.98 -3.29
CA SER A 40 -10.18 19.19 -3.09
C SER A 40 -11.07 19.13 -1.84
N GLU A 41 -11.52 17.93 -1.50
CA GLU A 41 -12.42 17.68 -0.38
C GLU A 41 -12.15 16.29 0.21
N VAL A 42 -12.25 16.20 1.54
CA VAL A 42 -12.20 14.95 2.29
C VAL A 42 -13.53 14.80 3.02
N GLU A 43 -14.38 13.93 2.50
CA GLU A 43 -15.60 13.49 3.17
C GLU A 43 -15.24 12.44 4.23
N VAL A 44 -15.86 12.52 5.41
CA VAL A 44 -15.60 11.59 6.51
C VAL A 44 -16.94 11.06 7.01
N ARG A 45 -17.05 9.73 7.08
CA ARG A 45 -18.22 9.00 7.57
C ARG A 45 -17.81 8.11 8.75
N GLY A 46 -18.69 7.95 9.73
CA GLY A 46 -18.45 7.05 10.86
C GLY A 46 -17.45 7.56 11.90
N ASP A 47 -17.15 8.86 11.92
CA ASP A 47 -16.23 9.45 12.90
C ASP A 47 -16.73 9.30 14.35
N GLU A 48 -18.04 9.18 14.54
CA GLU A 48 -18.67 8.86 15.82
C GLU A 48 -18.27 7.49 16.36
N HIS A 49 -17.94 6.51 15.51
CA HIS A 49 -17.49 5.19 15.97
C HIS A 49 -16.15 5.30 16.71
N VAL A 50 -15.22 6.08 16.14
CA VAL A 50 -13.92 6.36 16.77
C VAL A 50 -14.11 7.21 18.03
N ARG A 51 -14.95 8.26 17.97
CA ARG A 51 -15.23 9.11 19.13
C ARG A 51 -15.77 8.30 20.31
N ARG A 52 -16.78 7.44 20.08
CA ARG A 52 -17.35 6.57 21.12
C ARG A 52 -16.29 5.62 21.72
N ALA A 53 -15.42 5.04 20.90
CA ALA A 53 -14.36 4.16 21.39
C ALA A 53 -13.34 4.92 22.26
N LEU A 54 -12.98 6.14 21.87
CA LEU A 54 -12.09 7.01 22.64
C LEU A 54 -12.74 7.47 23.96
N ASP A 55 -14.01 7.87 23.93
CA ASP A 55 -14.76 8.28 25.12
C ASP A 55 -14.94 7.13 26.12
N ALA A 56 -15.07 5.89 25.62
CA ALA A 56 -15.08 4.67 26.44
C ALA A 56 -13.69 4.32 27.04
N GLY A 57 -12.64 5.05 26.66
CA GLY A 57 -11.28 4.82 27.16
C GLY A 57 -10.55 3.66 26.47
N ASN A 58 -11.04 3.17 25.34
CA ASN A 58 -10.43 2.03 24.64
C ASN A 58 -9.06 2.39 24.05
N GLY A 59 -8.20 1.38 23.91
CA GLY A 59 -7.07 1.45 22.99
C GLY A 59 -7.54 1.24 21.56
N VAL A 60 -7.30 2.21 20.68
CA VAL A 60 -7.84 2.20 19.31
C VAL A 60 -6.72 1.95 18.31
N LEU A 61 -6.83 0.86 17.54
CA LEU A 61 -6.08 0.63 16.32
C LEU A 61 -6.98 0.95 15.12
N ILE A 62 -6.53 1.81 14.20
CA ILE A 62 -7.22 2.08 12.93
C ILE A 62 -6.45 1.37 11.82
N THR A 63 -7.16 0.58 11.01
CA THR A 63 -6.57 -0.22 9.92
C THR A 63 -7.17 0.17 8.56
N PRO A 64 -6.57 1.18 7.89
CA PRO A 64 -6.97 1.63 6.55
C PRO A 64 -6.38 0.80 5.41
N ASN A 65 -7.08 0.66 4.27
CA ASN A 65 -6.45 0.25 3.00
C ASN A 65 -5.37 1.27 2.55
N HIS A 66 -4.45 0.85 1.66
CA HIS A 66 -3.30 1.66 1.26
C HIS A 66 -3.12 1.76 -0.27
N SER A 67 -3.88 2.66 -0.90
CA SER A 67 -3.89 2.82 -2.35
C SER A 67 -2.90 3.86 -2.87
N VAL A 68 -2.54 4.88 -2.06
CA VAL A 68 -1.63 5.95 -2.48
C VAL A 68 -0.70 6.42 -1.34
N HIS A 69 0.49 6.90 -1.68
CA HIS A 69 1.44 7.44 -0.68
C HIS A 69 0.90 8.60 0.16
N GLY A 70 -0.15 9.29 -0.32
CA GLY A 70 -0.82 10.38 0.39
C GLY A 70 -1.77 9.94 1.51
N ASP A 71 -2.09 8.65 1.63
CA ASP A 71 -3.10 8.13 2.58
C ASP A 71 -2.92 8.57 4.03
N PRO A 72 -1.71 8.61 4.63
CA PRO A 72 -1.55 9.04 6.02
C PRO A 72 -2.07 10.46 6.28
N MET A 73 -1.94 11.36 5.29
CA MET A 73 -2.43 12.73 5.40
C MET A 73 -3.96 12.80 5.33
N ILE A 74 -4.60 11.90 4.57
CA ILE A 74 -6.05 11.81 4.44
C ILE A 74 -6.67 11.22 5.71
N VAL A 75 -6.04 10.20 6.31
CA VAL A 75 -6.43 9.69 7.64
C VAL A 75 -6.29 10.79 8.69
N TYR A 76 -5.24 11.62 8.62
CA TYR A 76 -5.10 12.79 9.49
C TYR A 76 -6.20 13.84 9.29
N ALA A 77 -6.65 14.07 8.05
CA ALA A 77 -7.79 14.95 7.77
C ALA A 77 -9.08 14.41 8.38
N ALA A 78 -9.29 13.09 8.37
CA ALA A 78 -10.40 12.45 9.08
C ALA A 78 -10.29 12.60 10.60
N ALA A 79 -9.07 12.59 11.13
CA ALA A 79 -8.80 12.78 12.55
C ALA A 79 -9.25 14.14 13.11
N GLU A 80 -9.33 15.17 12.26
CA GLU A 80 -9.91 16.45 12.64
C GLU A 80 -11.40 16.35 13.02
N LYS A 81 -12.13 15.33 12.52
CA LYS A 81 -13.56 15.13 12.79
C LYS A 81 -13.82 14.43 14.13
N PHE A 82 -13.06 13.40 14.45
CA PHE A 82 -13.15 12.73 15.75
C PHE A 82 -12.28 13.38 16.84
N GLY A 83 -11.48 14.40 16.49
CA GLY A 83 -10.86 15.31 17.46
C GLY A 83 -9.63 14.76 18.17
N SER A 84 -8.89 13.83 17.56
CA SER A 84 -7.72 13.20 18.17
C SER A 84 -6.50 13.25 17.26
N PRO A 85 -5.29 13.57 17.77
CA PRO A 85 -4.05 13.29 17.06
C PRO A 85 -3.84 11.77 16.88
N LEU A 86 -2.86 11.38 16.07
CA LEU A 86 -2.65 9.97 15.72
C LEU A 86 -1.19 9.57 15.86
N TYR A 87 -0.95 8.31 16.21
CA TYR A 87 0.32 7.65 16.00
C TYR A 87 0.30 6.89 14.68
N PHE A 88 1.39 6.94 13.93
CA PHE A 88 1.56 6.20 12.67
C PHE A 88 2.78 5.31 12.74
N MET A 89 2.62 4.04 12.40
CA MET A 89 3.74 3.14 12.16
C MET A 89 4.06 3.15 10.66
N GLY A 90 5.24 3.64 10.29
CA GLY A 90 5.68 3.72 8.89
C GLY A 90 7.02 3.02 8.67
N ALA A 91 7.25 2.49 7.47
CA ALA A 91 8.54 1.93 7.09
C ALA A 91 9.67 2.94 7.34
N TRP A 92 10.83 2.48 7.82
CA TRP A 92 11.91 3.37 8.24
C TRP A 92 12.34 4.36 7.15
N GLN A 93 12.25 3.97 5.87
CA GLN A 93 12.58 4.79 4.71
C GLN A 93 11.79 6.10 4.67
N VAL A 94 10.53 6.09 5.12
CA VAL A 94 9.66 7.28 5.18
C VAL A 94 10.26 8.37 6.07
N LEU A 95 10.98 7.97 7.13
CA LEU A 95 11.66 8.90 8.05
C LEU A 95 13.14 9.06 7.70
N GLY A 96 13.79 8.01 7.19
CA GLY A 96 15.22 7.96 6.92
C GLY A 96 15.65 8.73 5.69
N LEU A 97 14.87 8.67 4.61
CA LEU A 97 15.23 9.25 3.31
C LEU A 97 14.78 10.71 3.14
N VAL A 98 13.88 11.20 4.00
CA VAL A 98 13.42 12.58 3.97
C VAL A 98 14.37 13.53 4.72
N ASN A 99 14.34 14.80 4.33
CA ASN A 99 15.13 15.84 4.98
C ASN A 99 14.71 16.05 6.46
N PRO A 100 15.58 16.67 7.30
CA PRO A 100 15.33 16.82 8.73
C PRO A 100 14.04 17.58 9.09
N ILE A 101 13.63 18.56 8.28
CA ILE A 101 12.42 19.36 8.52
C ILE A 101 11.17 18.51 8.31
N ARG A 102 11.09 17.79 7.18
CA ARG A 102 10.00 16.84 6.90
C ARG A 102 9.97 15.72 7.94
N ARG A 103 11.12 15.20 8.34
CA ARG A 103 11.23 14.20 9.41
C ARG A 103 10.68 14.71 10.73
N ALA A 104 11.07 15.93 11.14
CA ALA A 104 10.56 16.54 12.36
C ALA A 104 9.04 16.74 12.30
N PHE A 105 8.52 17.18 11.15
CA PHE A 105 7.09 17.30 10.90
C PHE A 105 6.36 15.96 11.06
N LEU A 106 6.86 14.89 10.45
CA LEU A 106 6.25 13.55 10.55
C LEU A 106 6.27 13.02 11.98
N ARG A 107 7.39 13.17 12.69
CA ARG A 107 7.52 12.72 14.09
C ARG A 107 6.62 13.53 15.02
N MET A 108 6.48 14.83 14.79
CA MET A 108 5.53 15.71 15.49
C MET A 108 4.08 15.26 15.31
N HIS A 109 3.78 14.66 14.16
CA HIS A 109 2.50 14.00 13.82
C HIS A 109 2.47 12.52 14.25
N GLY A 110 3.27 12.12 15.24
CA GLY A 110 3.21 10.79 15.85
C GLY A 110 3.74 9.66 14.97
N CYS A 111 4.38 9.95 13.84
CA CYS A 111 5.01 8.92 13.02
C CYS A 111 6.27 8.36 13.68
N PHE A 112 6.40 7.04 13.71
CA PHE A 112 7.60 6.32 14.13
C PHE A 112 7.96 5.22 13.14
N SER A 113 9.25 4.91 13.06
CA SER A 113 9.78 3.94 12.10
C SER A 113 9.58 2.51 12.55
N VAL A 114 9.37 1.61 11.59
CA VAL A 114 9.48 0.15 11.75
C VAL A 114 10.43 -0.43 10.70
N ASP A 115 11.25 -1.39 11.11
CA ASP A 115 11.90 -2.34 10.20
C ASP A 115 10.90 -3.42 9.78
N ARG A 116 10.48 -3.40 8.51
CA ARG A 116 9.52 -4.37 7.96
C ARG A 116 10.15 -5.75 7.71
N GLU A 117 11.47 -5.79 7.49
CA GLU A 117 12.20 -6.99 7.08
C GLU A 117 12.88 -7.69 8.27
N GLY A 118 13.04 -6.98 9.40
CA GLY A 118 13.65 -7.48 10.62
C GLY A 118 12.71 -7.62 11.82
N THR A 119 13.30 -7.99 12.97
CA THR A 119 12.61 -7.99 14.27
C THR A 119 12.76 -6.62 14.94
N ASP A 120 11.82 -5.71 14.73
CA ASP A 120 11.86 -4.38 15.36
C ASP A 120 11.18 -4.37 16.74
N ARG A 121 11.94 -4.74 17.77
CA ARG A 121 11.45 -4.73 19.17
C ARG A 121 11.03 -3.33 19.64
N GLN A 122 11.70 -2.27 19.16
CA GLN A 122 11.42 -0.90 19.60
C GLN A 122 10.09 -0.40 19.02
N ALA A 123 9.86 -0.60 17.73
CA ALA A 123 8.60 -0.25 17.09
C ALA A 123 7.43 -1.07 17.69
N MET A 124 7.62 -2.36 17.93
CA MET A 124 6.62 -3.20 18.59
C MET A 124 6.28 -2.69 19.98
N GLN A 125 7.29 -2.39 20.81
CA GLN A 125 7.06 -1.89 22.16
C GLN A 125 6.39 -0.52 22.19
N GLN A 126 6.75 0.38 21.26
CA GLN A 126 6.07 1.66 21.09
C GLN A 126 4.60 1.48 20.73
N ALA A 127 4.29 0.55 19.82
CA ALA A 127 2.93 0.30 19.37
C ALA A 127 2.07 -0.34 20.47
N LEU A 128 2.65 -1.26 21.25
CA LEU A 128 2.02 -1.79 22.46
C LEU A 128 1.76 -0.70 23.50
N ASP A 129 2.71 0.22 23.74
CA ASP A 129 2.52 1.36 24.65
C ASP A 129 1.36 2.25 24.20
N VAL A 130 1.24 2.53 22.89
CA VAL A 130 0.13 3.31 22.34
C VAL A 130 -1.21 2.63 22.64
N LEU A 131 -1.34 1.36 22.30
CA LEU A 131 -2.60 0.62 22.49
C LEU A 131 -2.93 0.35 23.96
N GLN A 132 -1.94 0.25 24.85
CA GLN A 132 -2.18 -0.01 26.28
C GLN A 132 -2.40 1.27 27.08
N ASN A 133 -1.65 2.33 26.80
CA ASN A 133 -1.48 3.45 27.74
C ASN A 133 -1.84 4.83 27.16
N ARG A 134 -1.87 5.01 25.83
CA ARG A 134 -2.08 6.33 25.21
C ARG A 134 -3.54 6.58 24.86
N LYS A 135 -3.96 7.85 24.89
CA LYS A 135 -5.33 8.22 24.51
C LYS A 135 -5.50 8.28 22.99
N GLU A 136 -4.42 8.54 22.27
CA GLU A 136 -4.44 8.73 20.83
C GLU A 136 -4.44 7.38 20.09
N PRO A 137 -5.22 7.23 19.00
CA PRO A 137 -5.22 6.03 18.18
C PRO A 137 -3.87 5.74 17.54
N LEU A 138 -3.60 4.46 17.30
CA LEU A 138 -2.53 3.98 16.42
C LEU A 138 -3.11 3.68 15.03
N VAL A 139 -2.44 4.12 13.98
CA VAL A 139 -2.76 3.77 12.59
C VAL A 139 -1.68 2.84 12.03
N ILE A 140 -2.09 1.71 11.49
CA ILE A 140 -1.23 0.79 10.73
C ILE A 140 -1.97 0.36 9.46
N PHE A 141 -1.32 0.50 8.31
CA PHE A 141 -1.83 0.02 7.02
C PHE A 141 -1.52 -1.49 6.88
N PRO A 142 -2.52 -2.39 6.97
CA PRO A 142 -2.29 -3.83 6.98
C PRO A 142 -1.84 -4.40 5.63
N GLU A 143 -2.06 -3.73 4.49
CA GLU A 143 -1.50 -4.15 3.18
C GLU A 143 0.05 -4.11 3.19
N GLY A 144 0.60 -3.13 3.90
CA GLY A 144 2.04 -3.01 4.14
C GLY A 144 2.84 -2.38 3.01
N GLU A 145 2.30 -2.26 1.80
CA GLU A 145 2.85 -1.52 0.65
C GLU A 145 1.73 -0.73 -0.05
N VAL A 146 2.09 0.14 -0.99
CA VAL A 146 1.12 0.84 -1.86
C VAL A 146 0.98 0.05 -3.16
N TYR A 147 -0.21 -0.48 -3.42
CA TYR A 147 -0.48 -1.31 -4.61
C TYR A 147 -1.27 -0.59 -5.72
N HIS A 148 -1.61 0.69 -5.54
CA HIS A 148 -2.40 1.49 -6.50
C HIS A 148 -3.74 0.81 -6.88
N CYS A 149 -4.37 0.11 -5.93
CA CYS A 149 -5.71 -0.42 -6.06
C CYS A 149 -6.63 0.30 -5.06
N ASN A 150 -7.43 1.23 -5.55
CA ASN A 150 -8.28 2.09 -4.72
C ASN A 150 -9.70 1.52 -4.56
N GLU A 151 -10.11 0.58 -5.40
CA GLU A 151 -11.40 -0.13 -5.30
C GLU A 151 -11.31 -1.49 -4.62
N ARG A 152 -10.09 -2.04 -4.53
CA ARG A 152 -9.89 -3.44 -4.13
C ARG A 152 -8.71 -3.53 -3.18
N VAL A 153 -8.94 -4.09 -2.00
CA VAL A 153 -7.87 -4.38 -1.05
C VAL A 153 -7.02 -5.55 -1.54
N THR A 154 -5.73 -5.52 -1.22
CA THR A 154 -4.88 -6.72 -1.30
C THR A 154 -4.90 -7.47 0.04
N LEU A 155 -4.29 -8.66 0.07
CA LEU A 155 -4.19 -9.46 1.30
C LEU A 155 -3.56 -8.67 2.45
N PHE A 156 -4.24 -8.66 3.59
CA PHE A 156 -3.78 -8.00 4.80
C PHE A 156 -2.74 -8.85 5.53
N ARG A 157 -1.67 -8.20 6.00
CA ARG A 157 -0.65 -8.84 6.83
C ARG A 157 -1.19 -9.02 8.25
N GLU A 158 -0.85 -10.13 8.90
CA GLU A 158 -1.30 -10.46 10.26
C GLU A 158 -0.65 -9.57 11.36
N GLY A 159 0.45 -8.87 11.05
CA GLY A 159 1.22 -8.08 12.03
C GLY A 159 0.38 -7.11 12.90
N PRO A 160 -0.51 -6.28 12.33
CA PRO A 160 -1.34 -5.34 13.08
C PRO A 160 -2.34 -6.02 14.04
N THR A 161 -2.96 -7.13 13.62
CA THR A 161 -3.93 -7.86 14.45
C THR A 161 -3.23 -8.64 15.56
N ALA A 162 -2.08 -9.26 15.25
CA ALA A 162 -1.22 -9.88 16.25
C ALA A 162 -0.77 -8.87 17.32
N LEU A 163 -0.38 -7.65 16.91
CA LEU A 163 -0.06 -6.56 17.83
C LEU A 163 -1.26 -6.18 18.70
N ALA A 164 -2.45 -6.04 18.11
CA ALA A 164 -3.66 -5.69 18.84
C ALA A 164 -4.02 -6.76 19.89
N VAL A 165 -3.94 -8.05 19.53
CA VAL A 165 -4.16 -9.18 20.46
C VAL A 165 -3.12 -9.19 21.58
N MET A 166 -1.85 -8.94 21.26
CA MET A 166 -0.79 -8.81 22.27
C MET A 166 -1.04 -7.64 23.23
N ALA A 167 -1.57 -6.51 22.73
CA ALA A 167 -1.93 -5.37 23.55
C ALA A 167 -3.13 -5.67 24.45
N ALA A 168 -4.23 -6.22 23.89
CA ALA A 168 -5.45 -6.53 24.61
C ALA A 168 -5.21 -7.44 25.82
N ARG A 169 -4.33 -8.43 25.68
CA ARG A 169 -3.96 -9.39 26.74
C ARG A 169 -3.28 -8.74 27.96
N LYS A 170 -2.63 -7.61 27.79
CA LYS A 170 -1.84 -6.93 28.83
C LYS A 170 -2.44 -5.61 29.28
N ALA A 171 -3.41 -5.08 28.54
CA ALA A 171 -4.05 -3.82 28.84
C ALA A 171 -5.13 -3.97 29.92
N ASP A 172 -5.17 -3.03 30.87
CA ASP A 172 -6.28 -2.90 31.82
C ASP A 172 -7.56 -2.36 31.15
N ARG A 173 -7.43 -1.77 29.96
CA ARG A 173 -8.53 -1.29 29.10
C ARG A 173 -8.83 -2.26 27.98
N ASP A 174 -9.96 -2.08 27.31
CA ASP A 174 -10.25 -2.84 26.09
C ASP A 174 -9.50 -2.24 24.90
N VAL A 175 -9.09 -3.11 23.98
CA VAL A 175 -8.48 -2.72 22.71
C VAL A 175 -9.46 -3.04 21.60
N VAL A 176 -9.68 -2.09 20.70
CA VAL A 176 -10.58 -2.21 19.56
C VAL A 176 -9.86 -1.90 18.26
N ILE A 177 -10.30 -2.52 17.18
CA ILE A 177 -9.83 -2.26 15.83
C ILE A 177 -10.93 -1.58 15.03
N VAL A 178 -10.66 -0.40 14.49
CA VAL A 178 -11.56 0.35 13.62
C VAL A 178 -11.13 0.11 12.17
N PRO A 179 -11.87 -0.68 11.38
CA PRO A 179 -11.61 -0.80 9.95
C PRO A 179 -11.86 0.56 9.28
N CYS A 180 -11.03 0.92 8.30
CA CYS A 180 -11.11 2.22 7.63
C CYS A 180 -11.02 2.03 6.11
N GLY A 181 -12.01 2.51 5.38
CA GLY A 181 -11.99 2.58 3.91
C GLY A 181 -11.58 3.97 3.44
N LEU A 182 -10.52 4.05 2.63
CA LEU A 182 -10.05 5.22 1.91
C LEU A 182 -10.38 5.04 0.43
N ARG A 183 -11.33 5.85 -0.06
CA ARG A 183 -11.77 5.83 -1.45
C ARG A 183 -11.49 7.17 -2.12
N TYR A 184 -10.85 7.14 -3.28
CA TYR A 184 -10.56 8.32 -4.09
C TYR A 184 -11.34 8.29 -5.39
N TYR A 185 -11.65 9.47 -5.91
CA TYR A 185 -12.19 9.59 -7.26
C TYR A 185 -11.95 10.95 -7.90
N TYR A 186 -11.88 10.97 -9.24
CA TYR A 186 -11.75 12.20 -10.02
C TYR A 186 -13.05 13.03 -10.04
N VAL A 187 -12.88 14.35 -9.92
CA VAL A 187 -13.96 15.36 -10.09
C VAL A 187 -13.72 16.29 -11.28
N GLU A 188 -12.53 16.22 -11.87
CA GLU A 188 -12.15 16.83 -13.13
C GLU A 188 -11.79 15.70 -14.10
N ASP A 189 -12.05 15.86 -15.40
CA ASP A 189 -11.76 14.83 -16.41
C ASP A 189 -10.24 14.59 -16.53
N PRO A 190 -9.71 13.41 -16.18
CA PRO A 190 -8.30 13.10 -16.33
C PRO A 190 -7.95 12.58 -17.73
N LEU A 191 -8.94 12.25 -18.58
CA LEU A 191 -8.74 11.51 -19.82
C LEU A 191 -7.72 12.15 -20.77
N PRO A 192 -7.70 13.48 -21.01
CA PRO A 192 -6.69 14.08 -21.89
C PRO A 192 -5.25 13.81 -21.43
N SER A 193 -4.98 13.94 -20.13
CA SER A 193 -3.66 13.66 -19.56
C SER A 193 -3.33 12.18 -19.54
N LEU A 194 -4.34 11.31 -19.41
CA LEU A 194 -4.15 9.85 -19.48
C LEU A 194 -3.81 9.40 -20.91
N LEU A 195 -4.43 10.00 -21.93
CA LEU A 195 -4.14 9.71 -23.33
C LEU A 195 -2.69 10.07 -23.67
N GLU A 196 -2.22 11.26 -23.27
CA GLU A 196 -0.83 11.68 -23.41
C GLU A 196 0.13 10.70 -22.71
N LEU A 197 -0.19 10.27 -21.49
CA LEU A 197 0.62 9.29 -20.77
C LEU A 197 0.66 7.93 -21.47
N MET A 198 -0.46 7.49 -22.04
CA MET A 198 -0.51 6.23 -22.79
C MET A 198 0.37 6.30 -24.04
N ASP A 199 0.38 7.44 -24.74
CA ASP A 199 1.28 7.68 -25.87
C ASP A 199 2.75 7.61 -25.42
N ASP A 200 3.13 8.30 -24.33
CA ASP A 200 4.48 8.27 -23.76
C ASP A 200 4.91 6.84 -23.38
N VAL A 201 3.99 6.05 -22.80
CA VAL A 201 4.25 4.66 -22.42
C VAL A 201 4.47 3.79 -23.66
N GLU A 202 3.65 3.92 -24.70
CA GLU A 202 3.83 3.17 -25.94
C GLU A 202 5.15 3.54 -26.64
N GLU A 203 5.51 4.82 -26.67
CA GLU A 203 6.79 5.28 -27.23
C GLU A 203 8.00 4.76 -26.44
N ALA A 204 7.91 4.69 -25.11
CA ALA A 204 8.96 4.12 -24.26
C ALA A 204 9.20 2.63 -24.52
N LEU A 205 8.21 1.92 -25.07
CA LEU A 205 8.31 0.53 -25.53
C LEU A 205 8.73 0.41 -27.01
N PHE A 206 9.15 1.51 -27.63
CA PHE A 206 9.49 1.61 -29.05
C PHE A 206 8.30 1.31 -29.98
N TRP A 207 7.07 1.48 -29.51
CA TRP A 207 5.87 1.32 -30.33
C TRP A 207 5.43 2.67 -30.90
N ARG A 208 4.66 2.61 -32.00
CA ARG A 208 3.95 3.79 -32.50
C ARG A 208 2.67 3.95 -31.69
N PRO A 209 2.39 5.16 -31.16
CA PRO A 209 1.12 5.39 -30.50
C PRO A 209 -0.08 5.13 -31.40
N THR A 210 -1.13 4.54 -30.84
CA THR A 210 -2.38 4.22 -31.56
C THR A 210 -3.60 4.87 -30.89
N PRO A 211 -3.69 6.21 -30.88
CA PRO A 211 -4.76 6.94 -30.18
C PRO A 211 -6.17 6.65 -30.70
N GLU A 212 -6.29 6.09 -31.91
CA GLU A 212 -7.55 5.62 -32.50
C GLU A 212 -8.09 4.34 -31.86
N GLN A 213 -7.27 3.58 -31.13
CA GLN A 213 -7.69 2.36 -30.44
C GLN A 213 -8.31 2.69 -29.08
N PRO A 214 -9.29 1.89 -28.61
CA PRO A 214 -9.83 2.02 -27.26
C PRO A 214 -8.72 1.96 -26.20
N MET A 215 -8.80 2.84 -25.21
CA MET A 215 -7.80 2.97 -24.15
C MET A 215 -7.54 1.66 -23.38
N SER A 216 -8.59 0.88 -23.14
CA SER A 216 -8.51 -0.43 -22.48
C SER A 216 -7.69 -1.43 -23.31
N GLU A 217 -7.89 -1.48 -24.63
CA GLU A 217 -7.13 -2.36 -25.53
C GLU A 217 -5.65 -1.97 -25.57
N ARG A 218 -5.35 -0.66 -25.66
CA ARG A 218 -3.98 -0.13 -25.61
C ARG A 218 -3.28 -0.51 -24.30
N LEU A 219 -3.96 -0.33 -23.17
CA LEU A 219 -3.47 -0.69 -21.84
C LEU A 219 -3.11 -2.17 -21.74
N TYR A 220 -4.01 -3.06 -22.18
CA TYR A 220 -3.77 -4.50 -22.13
C TYR A 220 -2.68 -4.95 -23.10
N ARG A 221 -2.59 -4.34 -24.28
CA ARG A 221 -1.48 -4.57 -25.22
C ARG A 221 -0.13 -4.21 -24.58
N VAL A 222 -0.04 -3.08 -23.88
CA VAL A 222 1.17 -2.71 -23.13
C VAL A 222 1.48 -3.71 -22.01
N ALA A 223 0.47 -4.10 -21.22
CA ALA A 223 0.62 -5.10 -20.17
C ALA A 223 1.18 -6.41 -20.71
N GLU A 224 0.61 -6.93 -21.79
CA GLU A 224 1.04 -8.19 -22.43
C GLU A 224 2.45 -8.11 -22.99
N GLY A 225 2.82 -6.98 -23.62
CA GLY A 225 4.16 -6.77 -24.17
C GLY A 225 5.23 -6.68 -23.09
N MET A 226 4.97 -5.94 -22.01
CA MET A 226 5.87 -5.86 -20.86
C MET A 226 6.02 -7.20 -20.16
N LEU A 227 4.92 -7.95 -20.00
CA LEU A 227 4.94 -9.27 -19.42
C LEU A 227 5.74 -10.25 -20.28
N ALA A 228 5.55 -10.22 -21.60
CA ALA A 228 6.31 -11.04 -22.54
C ALA A 228 7.82 -10.77 -22.49
N LEU A 229 8.23 -9.51 -22.33
CA LEU A 229 9.64 -9.15 -22.16
C LEU A 229 10.23 -9.77 -20.88
N LYS A 230 9.49 -9.72 -19.76
CA LYS A 230 9.93 -10.33 -18.50
C LYS A 230 9.90 -11.85 -18.52
N GLU A 231 8.91 -12.45 -19.17
CA GLU A 231 8.88 -13.90 -19.40
C GLU A 231 10.07 -14.36 -20.24
N LEU A 232 10.44 -13.62 -21.30
CA LEU A 232 11.64 -13.92 -22.08
C LEU A 232 12.92 -13.83 -21.23
N GLU A 233 13.04 -12.78 -20.40
CA GLU A 233 14.19 -12.57 -19.51
C GLU A 233 14.37 -13.68 -18.48
N PHE A 234 13.28 -14.12 -17.83
CA PHE A 234 13.33 -15.04 -16.69
C PHE A 234 13.02 -16.51 -17.02
N LEU A 235 12.19 -16.75 -18.02
CA LEU A 235 11.70 -18.08 -18.42
C LEU A 235 12.25 -18.53 -19.77
N GLY A 236 12.83 -17.62 -20.56
CA GLY A 236 13.42 -17.91 -21.88
C GLY A 236 12.43 -17.92 -23.05
N GLU A 237 11.13 -17.78 -22.79
CA GLU A 237 10.09 -17.70 -23.81
C GLU A 237 8.92 -16.79 -23.35
N ALA A 238 8.29 -16.12 -24.31
CA ALA A 238 7.05 -15.38 -24.05
C ALA A 238 5.87 -16.36 -24.01
N ARG A 239 4.99 -16.20 -23.02
CA ARG A 239 3.82 -17.06 -22.83
C ARG A 239 2.57 -16.42 -23.42
N GLN A 240 1.58 -17.28 -23.66
CA GLN A 240 0.24 -16.91 -24.10
C GLN A 240 -0.77 -17.25 -23.00
N GLY A 241 -1.96 -16.64 -23.08
CA GLY A 241 -3.05 -16.86 -22.14
C GLY A 241 -3.36 -15.63 -21.28
N PRO A 242 -4.30 -15.76 -20.32
CA PRO A 242 -4.78 -14.65 -19.52
C PRO A 242 -3.66 -13.96 -18.74
N VAL A 243 -3.67 -12.63 -18.71
CA VAL A 243 -2.67 -11.82 -18.00
C VAL A 243 -2.53 -12.22 -16.52
N PRO A 244 -3.60 -12.44 -15.73
CA PRO A 244 -3.47 -12.88 -14.33
C PRO A 244 -2.71 -14.19 -14.16
N GLU A 245 -2.98 -15.18 -15.01
CA GLU A 245 -2.32 -16.50 -14.96
C GLU A 245 -0.84 -16.39 -15.32
N ARG A 246 -0.52 -15.58 -16.34
CA ARG A 246 0.85 -15.31 -16.76
C ARG A 246 1.65 -14.58 -15.67
N ILE A 247 1.05 -13.59 -15.00
CA ILE A 247 1.64 -12.89 -13.85
C ILE A 247 1.93 -13.89 -12.72
N ALA A 248 0.96 -14.74 -12.38
CA ALA A 248 1.14 -15.74 -11.32
C ALA A 248 2.27 -16.72 -11.66
N PHE A 249 2.31 -17.22 -12.90
CA PHE A 249 3.34 -18.15 -13.37
C PHE A 249 4.73 -17.52 -13.35
N LEU A 250 4.87 -16.31 -13.87
CA LEU A 250 6.14 -15.58 -13.85
C LEU A 250 6.60 -15.29 -12.43
N THR A 251 5.68 -14.84 -11.55
CA THR A 251 5.99 -14.57 -10.15
C THR A 251 6.52 -15.81 -9.44
N ASP A 252 5.87 -16.97 -9.65
CA ASP A 252 6.33 -18.23 -9.05
C ASP A 252 7.70 -18.66 -9.59
N GLY A 253 7.90 -18.56 -10.92
CA GLY A 253 9.17 -18.90 -11.55
C GLY A 253 10.35 -18.06 -11.07
N VAL A 254 10.15 -16.76 -10.87
CA VAL A 254 11.17 -15.85 -10.33
C VAL A 254 11.42 -16.14 -8.85
N LEU A 255 10.37 -16.22 -8.03
CA LEU A 255 10.51 -16.48 -6.59
C LEU A 255 11.20 -17.80 -6.27
N LYS A 256 10.91 -18.86 -7.05
CA LYS A 256 11.48 -20.18 -6.84
C LYS A 256 13.01 -20.17 -6.83
N ARG A 257 13.65 -19.32 -7.64
CA ARG A 257 15.12 -19.19 -7.69
C ARG A 257 15.69 -18.68 -6.37
N VAL A 258 15.05 -17.65 -5.80
CA VAL A 258 15.41 -17.06 -4.51
C VAL A 258 15.14 -18.04 -3.36
N GLU A 259 14.01 -18.76 -3.45
CA GLU A 259 13.58 -19.72 -2.43
C GLU A 259 14.49 -20.95 -2.37
N GLU A 260 14.91 -21.49 -3.51
CA GLU A 260 15.85 -22.59 -3.59
C GLU A 260 17.23 -22.19 -3.04
N ARG A 261 17.72 -21.00 -3.38
CA ARG A 261 19.01 -20.49 -2.88
C ARG A 261 19.03 -20.36 -1.36
N TYR A 262 17.96 -19.85 -0.76
CA TYR A 262 17.90 -19.56 0.68
C TYR A 262 17.17 -20.64 1.49
N GLU A 263 16.85 -21.79 0.88
CA GLU A 263 16.14 -22.92 1.50
C GLU A 263 14.84 -22.49 2.21
N ILE A 264 14.07 -21.62 1.54
CA ILE A 264 12.83 -21.07 2.10
C ILE A 264 11.70 -22.09 1.93
N SER A 265 11.09 -22.51 3.04
CA SER A 265 9.86 -23.30 3.00
C SER A 265 8.71 -22.45 2.44
N VAL A 266 8.01 -22.94 1.41
CA VAL A 266 6.91 -22.21 0.74
C VAL A 266 5.51 -22.64 1.20
N GLU A 267 5.42 -23.75 1.93
CA GLU A 267 4.14 -24.38 2.27
C GLU A 267 3.24 -23.45 3.11
N GLY A 268 2.02 -23.22 2.62
CA GLY A 268 1.01 -22.38 3.28
C GLY A 268 1.30 -20.87 3.26
N LYS A 269 2.29 -20.40 2.50
CA LYS A 269 2.66 -18.98 2.44
C LYS A 269 2.09 -18.28 1.21
N THR A 270 1.64 -17.06 1.43
CA THR A 270 1.19 -16.14 0.37
C THR A 270 2.38 -15.54 -0.39
N ILE A 271 2.13 -14.99 -1.59
CA ILE A 271 3.17 -14.31 -2.38
C ILE A 271 3.89 -13.19 -1.59
N PRO A 272 3.18 -12.27 -0.89
CA PRO A 272 3.85 -11.26 -0.07
C PRO A 272 4.75 -11.83 1.03
N GLU A 273 4.38 -12.96 1.64
CA GLU A 273 5.19 -13.62 2.67
C GLU A 273 6.45 -14.28 2.08
N ARG A 274 6.31 -14.91 0.91
CA ARG A 274 7.44 -15.48 0.14
C ARG A 274 8.44 -14.39 -0.22
N ILE A 275 7.96 -13.27 -0.80
CA ILE A 275 8.78 -12.09 -1.12
C ILE A 275 9.51 -11.57 0.12
N LYS A 276 8.78 -11.38 1.24
CA LYS A 276 9.36 -10.88 2.48
C LYS A 276 10.50 -11.77 2.99
N GLN A 277 10.32 -13.09 2.96
CA GLN A 277 11.34 -14.02 3.42
C GLN A 277 12.56 -14.02 2.50
N GLY A 278 12.37 -13.97 1.18
CA GLY A 278 13.43 -13.79 0.20
C GLY A 278 14.26 -12.54 0.49
N ARG A 279 13.59 -11.38 0.63
CA ARG A 279 14.25 -10.11 0.99
C ARG A 279 15.02 -10.20 2.30
N GLN A 280 14.41 -10.73 3.36
CA GLN A 280 15.07 -10.83 4.66
C GLN A 280 16.36 -11.65 4.59
N ARG A 281 16.36 -12.75 3.82
CA ARG A 281 17.55 -13.61 3.63
C ARG A 281 18.61 -12.89 2.79
N ALA A 282 18.22 -12.28 1.68
CA ALA A 282 19.13 -11.53 0.82
C ALA A 282 19.77 -10.33 1.53
N ILE A 283 18.99 -9.54 2.29
CA ILE A 283 19.50 -8.43 3.13
C ILE A 283 20.48 -8.96 4.18
N SER A 284 20.19 -10.11 4.78
CA SER A 284 21.08 -10.70 5.79
C SER A 284 22.40 -11.15 5.17
N ALA A 285 22.35 -11.76 3.98
CA ALA A 285 23.53 -12.20 3.24
C ALA A 285 24.39 -11.01 2.76
N ILE A 286 23.78 -9.94 2.24
CA ILE A 286 24.50 -8.78 1.69
C ILE A 286 25.18 -7.92 2.76
N THR A 287 24.71 -7.97 4.02
CA THR A 287 25.22 -7.10 5.10
C THR A 287 26.69 -7.35 5.44
N GLU A 288 27.22 -8.54 5.16
CA GLU A 288 28.56 -8.98 5.57
C GLU A 288 29.54 -9.12 4.39
N VAL A 289 29.12 -8.74 3.18
CA VAL A 289 29.86 -8.96 1.94
C VAL A 289 30.30 -7.61 1.33
N ASP A 290 31.52 -7.57 0.81
CA ASP A 290 32.06 -6.40 0.11
C ASP A 290 31.34 -6.20 -1.25
N GLU A 291 31.05 -4.95 -1.64
CA GLU A 291 30.36 -4.63 -2.90
C GLU A 291 31.08 -5.16 -4.15
N ALA A 292 32.40 -5.35 -4.08
CA ALA A 292 33.20 -5.89 -5.18
C ALA A 292 33.04 -7.41 -5.36
N ASP A 293 32.47 -8.12 -4.37
CA ASP A 293 32.32 -9.57 -4.40
C ASP A 293 31.25 -10.01 -5.42
N GLU A 294 31.44 -11.18 -6.01
CA GLU A 294 30.41 -11.82 -6.83
C GLU A 294 29.18 -12.19 -5.98
N GLU A 295 29.38 -12.54 -4.71
CA GLU A 295 28.29 -12.86 -3.80
C GLU A 295 27.40 -11.63 -3.50
N TYR A 296 27.99 -10.43 -3.46
CA TYR A 296 27.22 -9.19 -3.33
C TYR A 296 26.29 -9.00 -4.54
N ARG A 297 26.84 -9.14 -5.75
CA ARG A 297 26.05 -9.03 -6.99
C ARG A 297 24.90 -10.02 -7.01
N ARG A 298 25.17 -11.26 -6.63
CA ARG A 298 24.16 -12.31 -6.52
C ARG A 298 23.04 -11.98 -5.53
N CYS A 299 23.37 -11.42 -4.37
CA CYS A 299 22.36 -10.99 -3.40
C CYS A 299 21.58 -9.76 -3.89
N ALA A 300 22.23 -8.86 -4.61
CA ALA A 300 21.58 -7.72 -5.24
C ALA A 300 20.58 -8.17 -6.31
N ASP A 301 20.96 -9.15 -7.15
CA ASP A 301 20.06 -9.75 -8.14
C ASP A 301 18.83 -10.41 -7.45
N ASP A 302 19.03 -11.12 -6.33
CA ASP A 302 17.89 -11.71 -5.58
C ASP A 302 16.94 -10.65 -5.00
N LEU A 303 17.47 -9.48 -4.60
CA LEU A 303 16.66 -8.35 -4.14
C LEU A 303 15.87 -7.72 -5.29
N ASP A 304 16.49 -7.61 -6.47
CA ASP A 304 15.83 -7.15 -7.70
C ASP A 304 14.74 -8.14 -8.15
N ASP A 305 14.96 -9.45 -8.04
CA ASP A 305 13.97 -10.50 -8.29
C ASP A 305 12.79 -10.39 -7.30
N CYS A 306 13.08 -10.22 -6.01
CA CYS A 306 12.04 -9.98 -5.00
C CYS A 306 11.25 -8.68 -5.25
N TYR A 307 11.91 -7.66 -5.79
CA TYR A 307 11.27 -6.40 -6.18
C TYR A 307 10.37 -6.61 -7.40
N LEU A 308 10.83 -7.32 -8.44
CA LEU A 308 10.02 -7.68 -9.60
C LEU A 308 8.76 -8.46 -9.18
N CYS A 309 8.89 -9.43 -8.28
CA CYS A 309 7.73 -10.19 -7.79
C CYS A 309 6.72 -9.33 -7.03
N ALA A 310 7.19 -8.32 -6.27
CA ALA A 310 6.28 -7.36 -5.63
C ALA A 310 5.61 -6.44 -6.65
N GLN A 311 6.33 -6.06 -7.70
CA GLN A 311 5.78 -5.31 -8.82
C GLN A 311 4.72 -6.14 -9.54
N LEU A 312 5.01 -7.38 -9.91
CA LEU A 312 4.05 -8.31 -10.53
C LEU A 312 2.80 -8.51 -9.66
N TYR A 313 2.98 -8.78 -8.37
CA TYR A 313 1.87 -8.94 -7.41
C TYR A 313 0.98 -7.70 -7.34
N SER A 314 1.55 -6.51 -7.50
CA SER A 314 0.78 -5.27 -7.50
C SER A 314 -0.13 -5.11 -8.72
N TYR A 315 0.08 -5.86 -9.80
CA TYR A 315 -0.78 -5.87 -10.99
C TYR A 315 -1.76 -7.05 -10.94
N PRO A 316 -3.03 -6.82 -10.65
CA PRO A 316 -4.07 -7.84 -10.75
C PRO A 316 -4.13 -8.59 -12.08
N GLY A 317 -3.87 -7.89 -13.19
CA GLY A 317 -4.05 -8.41 -14.54
C GLY A 317 -5.48 -8.32 -15.08
N ASP A 318 -6.51 -8.21 -14.23
CA ASP A 318 -7.93 -8.14 -14.62
C ASP A 318 -8.66 -6.91 -14.09
N TYR A 319 -8.01 -6.08 -13.27
CA TYR A 319 -8.62 -4.97 -12.54
C TYR A 319 -9.47 -4.03 -13.41
N VAL A 320 -8.97 -3.62 -14.58
CA VAL A 320 -9.73 -2.74 -15.50
C VAL A 320 -10.83 -3.52 -16.24
N ALA A 321 -10.58 -4.77 -16.63
CA ALA A 321 -11.53 -5.60 -17.37
C ALA A 321 -12.74 -6.00 -16.52
N GLU A 322 -12.56 -6.29 -15.22
CA GLU A 322 -13.64 -6.64 -14.30
C GLU A 322 -14.71 -5.53 -14.17
N HIS A 323 -14.26 -4.28 -14.08
CA HIS A 323 -15.13 -3.13 -13.94
C HIS A 323 -14.48 -1.88 -14.55
N PRO A 324 -14.64 -1.66 -15.87
CA PRO A 324 -14.01 -0.55 -16.56
C PRO A 324 -14.44 0.80 -15.98
N SER A 325 -13.47 1.54 -15.43
CA SER A 325 -13.69 2.89 -14.93
C SER A 325 -12.46 3.76 -15.17
N ILE A 326 -12.66 5.08 -15.29
CA ILE A 326 -11.56 6.02 -15.48
C ILE A 326 -10.59 6.00 -14.29
N ASP A 327 -11.09 5.71 -13.09
CA ASP A 327 -10.27 5.59 -11.88
C ASP A 327 -9.36 4.35 -11.98
N ARG A 328 -9.90 3.16 -12.30
CA ARG A 328 -9.08 1.92 -12.45
C ARG A 328 -8.06 2.02 -13.58
N LEU A 329 -8.46 2.68 -14.68
CA LEU A 329 -7.58 2.92 -15.81
C LEU A 329 -6.43 3.85 -15.43
N ALA A 330 -6.75 4.96 -14.76
CA ALA A 330 -5.73 5.89 -14.26
C ALA A 330 -4.79 5.23 -13.27
N GLU A 331 -5.32 4.43 -12.34
CA GLU A 331 -4.54 3.69 -11.35
C GLU A 331 -3.56 2.71 -12.00
N THR A 332 -3.98 2.03 -13.07
CA THR A 332 -3.10 1.12 -13.82
C THR A 332 -2.03 1.90 -14.61
N LEU A 333 -2.39 3.02 -15.23
CA LEU A 333 -1.45 3.89 -15.93
C LEU A 333 -0.47 4.59 -14.99
N ASP A 334 -0.90 4.97 -13.79
CA ASP A 334 -0.03 5.53 -12.76
C ASP A 334 1.13 4.58 -12.47
N LYS A 335 0.84 3.27 -12.41
CA LYS A 335 1.88 2.26 -12.26
C LYS A 335 2.76 2.11 -13.50
N PHE A 336 2.21 2.19 -14.71
CA PHE A 336 3.03 2.21 -15.93
C PHE A 336 3.97 3.41 -15.95
N GLU A 337 3.54 4.60 -15.52
CA GLU A 337 4.41 5.76 -15.39
C GLU A 337 5.57 5.50 -14.41
N GLU A 338 5.30 4.87 -13.27
CA GLU A 338 6.33 4.53 -12.29
C GLU A 338 7.29 3.46 -12.79
N ASP A 339 6.77 2.41 -13.41
CA ASP A 339 7.51 1.20 -13.70
C ASP A 339 8.18 1.21 -15.08
N ILE A 340 7.50 1.75 -16.10
CA ILE A 340 7.99 1.84 -17.49
C ILE A 340 8.75 3.15 -17.68
N LEU A 341 8.15 4.28 -17.29
CA LEU A 341 8.77 5.60 -17.44
C LEU A 341 9.72 5.96 -16.28
N LYS A 342 9.85 5.08 -15.28
CA LYS A 342 10.78 5.20 -14.13
C LYS A 342 10.58 6.48 -13.33
N ARG A 343 9.34 6.99 -13.26
CA ARG A 343 9.02 8.10 -12.35
C ARG A 343 9.02 7.61 -10.91
N ALA A 344 9.50 8.44 -9.99
CA ALA A 344 9.57 8.07 -8.57
C ALA A 344 8.17 7.89 -7.93
N THR A 345 7.18 8.64 -8.42
CA THR A 345 5.78 8.53 -8.04
C THR A 345 4.94 9.03 -9.20
N ALA A 346 3.78 8.41 -9.44
CA ALA A 346 2.85 8.86 -10.46
C ALA A 346 2.42 10.32 -10.27
N THR A 347 2.37 11.08 -11.37
CA THR A 347 1.88 12.47 -11.36
C THR A 347 0.36 12.47 -11.13
N VAL A 348 -0.20 13.52 -10.53
CA VAL A 348 -1.65 13.61 -10.30
C VAL A 348 -2.34 14.35 -11.44
N ARG A 349 -3.18 13.64 -12.19
CA ARG A 349 -3.68 14.03 -13.52
C ARG A 349 -4.74 15.11 -13.43
N ALA A 350 -5.66 14.94 -12.49
CA ALA A 350 -6.77 15.85 -12.29
C ALA A 350 -7.14 15.96 -10.81
N ARG A 351 -7.97 16.95 -10.47
CA ARG A 351 -8.45 17.12 -9.10
C ARG A 351 -9.32 15.93 -8.68
N ARG A 352 -9.12 15.50 -7.43
CA ARG A 352 -9.81 14.36 -6.83
C ARG A 352 -10.56 14.76 -5.56
N ARG A 353 -11.44 13.88 -5.11
CA ARG A 353 -12.02 13.87 -3.76
C ARG A 353 -11.62 12.58 -3.05
N ALA A 354 -11.59 12.63 -1.73
CA ALA A 354 -11.38 11.47 -0.87
C ALA A 354 -12.61 11.27 0.02
N VAL A 355 -13.02 10.01 0.20
CA VAL A 355 -14.03 9.59 1.18
C VAL A 355 -13.33 8.66 2.16
N VAL A 356 -13.40 9.01 3.44
CA VAL A 356 -12.91 8.18 4.54
C VAL A 356 -14.12 7.61 5.25
N VAL A 357 -14.26 6.30 5.25
CA VAL A 357 -15.33 5.59 5.95
C VAL A 357 -14.71 4.83 7.12
N LEU A 358 -15.00 5.26 8.34
CA LEU A 358 -14.61 4.58 9.56
C LEU A 358 -15.72 3.59 9.93
N GLY A 359 -15.41 2.31 10.10
CA GLY A 359 -16.40 1.30 10.43
C GLY A 359 -16.63 1.14 11.94
N GLU A 360 -17.59 0.28 12.29
CA GLU A 360 -17.85 -0.07 13.70
C GLU A 360 -16.63 -0.78 14.33
N PRO A 361 -16.23 -0.44 15.57
CA PRO A 361 -15.05 -1.02 16.21
C PRO A 361 -15.24 -2.52 16.47
N ILE A 362 -14.20 -3.30 16.17
CA ILE A 362 -14.09 -4.73 16.50
C ILE A 362 -13.39 -4.85 17.85
N THR A 363 -14.04 -5.41 18.85
CA THR A 363 -13.40 -5.72 20.14
C THR A 363 -12.38 -6.84 19.97
N VAL A 364 -11.15 -6.61 20.45
CA VAL A 364 -10.09 -7.61 20.41
C VAL A 364 -10.21 -8.54 21.62
N PRO A 365 -10.26 -9.87 21.42
CA PRO A 365 -10.40 -10.81 22.52
C PRO A 365 -9.15 -10.81 23.42
N LYS A 366 -9.37 -10.80 24.73
CA LYS A 366 -8.30 -10.94 25.74
C LYS A 366 -7.83 -12.38 25.93
N GLU A 367 -8.65 -13.35 25.52
CA GLU A 367 -8.38 -14.77 25.75
C GLU A 367 -7.27 -15.32 24.83
N LYS A 368 -6.62 -16.38 25.30
CA LYS A 368 -5.58 -17.08 24.53
C LYS A 368 -6.20 -18.04 23.52
N LYS A 369 -6.67 -17.49 22.40
CA LYS A 369 -7.02 -18.27 21.20
C LYS A 369 -5.83 -18.31 20.24
N ARG A 370 -5.54 -19.49 19.68
CA ARG A 370 -4.38 -19.74 18.80
C ARG A 370 -4.45 -18.92 17.52
N ASP A 371 -5.64 -18.85 16.91
CA ASP A 371 -5.83 -18.30 15.56
C ASP A 371 -6.52 -16.91 15.57
N ALA A 372 -6.59 -16.25 16.74
CA ALA A 372 -7.29 -14.98 16.88
C ALA A 372 -6.78 -13.88 15.94
N ALA A 373 -5.46 -13.83 15.70
CA ALA A 373 -4.87 -12.81 14.84
C ALA A 373 -5.24 -13.05 13.37
N SER A 374 -5.12 -14.29 12.89
CA SER A 374 -5.51 -14.67 11.52
C SER A 374 -7.01 -14.42 11.26
N GLU A 375 -7.89 -14.88 12.15
CA GLU A 375 -9.34 -14.65 12.05
C GLU A 375 -9.70 -13.15 12.04
N LEU A 376 -9.05 -12.35 12.90
CA LEU A 376 -9.25 -10.89 12.91
C LEU A 376 -8.75 -10.25 11.61
N THR A 377 -7.65 -10.76 11.04
CA THR A 377 -7.07 -10.21 9.81
C THR A 377 -8.04 -10.37 8.66
N GLN A 378 -8.59 -11.57 8.49
CA GLN A 378 -9.62 -11.85 7.49
C GLN A 378 -10.87 -10.97 7.71
N LEU A 379 -11.36 -10.88 8.96
CA LEU A 379 -12.53 -10.06 9.28
C LEU A 379 -12.31 -8.57 8.95
N ILE A 380 -11.12 -8.04 9.21
CA ILE A 380 -10.79 -6.64 8.93
C ILE A 380 -10.66 -6.43 7.42
N GLU A 381 -10.04 -7.36 6.69
CA GLU A 381 -9.96 -7.32 5.23
C GLU A 381 -11.35 -7.25 4.59
N GLU A 382 -12.24 -8.17 4.97
CA GLU A 382 -13.64 -8.20 4.51
C GLU A 382 -14.40 -6.90 4.85
N ARG A 383 -14.22 -6.39 6.07
CA ARG A 383 -14.87 -5.14 6.49
C ARG A 383 -14.34 -3.93 5.73
N VAL A 384 -13.02 -3.81 5.54
CA VAL A 384 -12.45 -2.69 4.79
C VAL A 384 -12.93 -2.71 3.35
N GLN A 385 -12.96 -3.88 2.69
CA GLN A 385 -13.53 -4.00 1.34
C GLN A 385 -15.00 -3.56 1.32
N SER A 386 -15.82 -4.03 2.27
CA SER A 386 -17.23 -3.62 2.37
C SER A 386 -17.40 -2.10 2.58
N LEU A 387 -16.50 -1.46 3.34
CA LEU A 387 -16.52 0.00 3.50
C LEU A 387 -16.18 0.72 2.19
N LEU A 388 -15.24 0.21 1.39
CA LEU A 388 -14.94 0.75 0.06
C LEU A 388 -16.16 0.62 -0.86
N ASP A 389 -16.78 -0.55 -0.89
CA ASP A 389 -17.96 -0.84 -1.71
C ASP A 389 -19.18 0.02 -1.32
N SER A 390 -19.25 0.46 -0.06
CA SER A 390 -20.32 1.35 0.42
C SER A 390 -20.25 2.78 -0.15
N VAL A 391 -19.10 3.17 -0.73
CA VAL A 391 -18.92 4.50 -1.30
C VAL A 391 -19.49 4.54 -2.71
N GLN A 392 -20.73 5.02 -2.81
CA GLN A 392 -21.35 5.32 -4.10
C GLN A 392 -20.61 6.47 -4.78
N LEU A 393 -20.10 6.21 -5.97
CA LEU A 393 -19.50 7.22 -6.82
C LEU A 393 -20.62 8.03 -7.51
N PRO A 394 -20.43 9.34 -7.72
CA PRO A 394 -21.37 10.12 -8.54
C PRO A 394 -21.42 9.54 -9.96
N GLU A 395 -22.59 9.64 -10.63
CA GLU A 395 -22.69 9.37 -12.07
C GLU A 395 -21.72 10.29 -12.83
N ARG A 396 -20.92 9.71 -13.71
CA ARG A 396 -19.92 10.42 -14.51
C ARG A 396 -20.12 10.12 -15.98
N SER A 397 -19.90 11.12 -16.82
CA SER A 397 -20.12 11.07 -18.26
C SER A 397 -18.97 10.45 -19.06
N PHE A 398 -18.06 9.70 -18.45
CA PHE A 398 -16.90 9.12 -19.12
C PHE A 398 -17.20 7.67 -19.48
N GLU A 399 -17.72 7.43 -20.68
CA GLU A 399 -17.86 6.07 -21.21
C GLU A 399 -16.48 5.51 -21.56
N LEU A 400 -16.08 4.44 -20.88
CA LEU A 400 -14.98 3.59 -21.33
C LEU A 400 -15.57 2.37 -22.04
N VAL A 401 -15.13 2.13 -23.27
CA VAL A 401 -15.47 0.92 -24.01
C VAL A 401 -14.71 -0.27 -23.38
N PRO A 402 -15.39 -1.32 -22.91
CA PRO A 402 -14.72 -2.51 -22.38
C PRO A 402 -13.83 -3.16 -23.46
N PRO A 403 -12.69 -3.76 -23.09
CA PRO A 403 -11.90 -4.54 -24.05
C PRO A 403 -12.76 -5.69 -24.59
N ARG A 404 -12.61 -6.02 -25.87
CA ARG A 404 -13.31 -7.19 -26.45
C ARG A 404 -12.91 -8.44 -25.68
N SER A 405 -13.90 -9.18 -25.18
CA SER A 405 -13.70 -10.51 -24.61
C SER A 405 -13.03 -11.41 -25.65
N VAL A 406 -11.87 -11.97 -25.31
CA VAL A 406 -11.24 -13.02 -26.12
C VAL A 406 -12.03 -14.31 -25.88
N GLU A 407 -13.15 -14.48 -26.58
CA GLU A 407 -13.70 -15.81 -26.82
C GLU A 407 -12.81 -16.48 -27.88
N GLY A 408 -12.03 -17.47 -27.45
CA GLY A 408 -11.19 -18.30 -28.29
C GLY A 408 -10.77 -19.57 -27.58
#